data_AF-A0A2M7E9M0-F1
#
_entry.id   AF-A0A2M7E9M0-F1
#
_cell.length_a   1.000
_cell.length_b   1.000
_cell.length_c   1.000
_cell.angle_alpha   90.00
_cell.angle_beta   90.00
_cell.angle_gamma   90.00
#
_symmetry.space_group_name_H-M   'P 1'
#
loop_
_entity.id
_entity.type
_entity.pdbx_description
1 polymer ?
#
loop_
_entity_poly.entity_id
_entity_poly.type
_entity_poly.pdbx_seq_one_letter_code
_entity_poly.pdbx_strand_id
1 'polypeptide(L)'
;KRDIPSLNRGTDYARLISALIFVLIFLSFGYFALRELPPFGKPYLKVATEYLNQGLSKTGAANLVTSVILDFRGYDTLGEATVLFTAVMGVIVVLRKIGRIKK
;
A
#
# COMPACT_ATOMS: atom_id res chain seq x y z
N LYS A 1 36.39 7.85 22.48
CA LYS A 1 35.94 9.25 22.34
C LYS A 1 34.84 9.25 21.28
N ARG A 2 33.55 9.33 21.68
CA ARG A 2 32.44 9.55 20.74
C ARG A 2 32.36 11.05 20.53
N ASP A 3 32.58 11.52 19.31
CA ASP A 3 32.45 12.92 18.96
C ASP A 3 30.98 13.32 19.09
N ILE A 4 30.69 14.10 20.13
CA ILE A 4 29.38 14.68 20.36
C ILE A 4 29.23 15.77 19.29
N PRO A 5 28.16 15.76 18.46
CA PRO A 5 27.97 16.80 17.46
C PRO A 5 27.96 18.16 18.17
N SER A 6 28.81 19.09 17.72
CA SER A 6 28.82 20.45 18.25
C SER A 6 27.45 21.08 18.01
N LEU A 7 26.71 21.32 19.09
CA LEU A 7 25.41 21.98 19.06
C LEU A 7 25.58 23.39 18.50
N ASN A 8 25.36 23.57 17.20
CA ASN A 8 25.31 24.89 16.62
C ASN A 8 23.88 25.39 16.80
N ARG A 9 23.65 26.05 17.95
CA ARG A 9 22.32 26.47 18.42
C ARG A 9 21.49 27.12 17.31
N GLY A 10 22.09 27.97 16.46
CA GLY A 10 21.41 28.62 15.34
C GLY A 10 20.85 27.66 14.27
N THR A 11 21.64 26.67 13.82
CA THR A 11 21.19 25.68 12.84
C THR A 11 20.19 24.69 13.44
N ASP A 12 20.31 24.41 14.73
CA ASP A 12 19.40 23.50 15.44
C ASP A 12 18.03 24.14 15.66
N TYR A 13 17.96 25.45 15.97
CA TYR A 13 16.70 26.20 15.98
C TYR A 13 16.05 26.25 14.59
N ALA A 14 16.83 26.50 13.53
CA ALA A 14 16.29 26.52 12.16
C ALA A 14 15.73 25.16 11.74
N ARG A 15 16.43 24.05 12.05
CA ARG A 15 15.95 22.68 11.83
C ARG A 15 14.65 22.41 12.60
N LEU A 16 14.61 22.77 13.88
CA LEU A 16 13.42 22.58 14.71
C LEU A 16 12.22 23.38 14.18
N ILE A 17 12.43 24.63 13.76
CA ILE A 17 11.38 25.46 13.15
C ILE A 17 10.90 24.84 11.84
N SER A 18 11.81 24.41 10.95
CA SER A 18 11.41 23.74 9.70
C SER A 18 10.62 22.45 9.94
N ALA A 19 11.00 21.66 10.94
CA ALA A 19 10.30 20.44 11.31
C ALA A 19 8.90 20.75 11.85
N LEU A 20 8.76 21.78 12.71
CA LEU A 20 7.46 22.22 13.21
C LEU A 20 6.55 22.72 12.08
N ILE A 21 7.08 23.53 11.15
CA ILE A 21 6.33 23.99 9.98
C ILE A 21 5.87 22.81 9.13
N PHE A 22 6.76 21.85 8.86
CA PHE A 22 6.41 20.65 8.11
C PHE A 22 5.31 19.84 8.79
N VAL A 23 5.42 19.59 10.09
CA VAL A 23 4.41 18.86 10.86
C VAL A 23 3.07 19.60 10.83
N LEU A 24 3.05 20.92 11.00
CA LEU A 24 1.83 21.71 10.95
C LEU A 24 1.16 21.63 9.56
N ILE A 25 1.94 21.74 8.49
CA ILE A 25 1.44 21.60 7.12
C ILE A 25 0.89 20.19 6.90
N PHE A 26 1.63 19.16 7.29
CA PHE A 26 1.23 17.77 7.15
C PHE A 26 -0.06 17.46 7.90
N LEU A 27 -0.18 17.92 9.15
CA LEU A 27 -1.38 17.74 9.96
C LEU A 27 -2.57 18.52 9.41
N SER A 28 -2.36 19.77 8.95
CA SER A 28 -3.39 20.57 8.31
C SER A 28 -3.92 19.88 7.05
N PHE A 29 -3.02 19.43 6.17
CA PHE A 29 -3.37 18.67 4.98
C PHE A 29 -4.14 17.38 5.33
N GLY A 30 -3.63 16.61 6.30
CA GLY A 30 -4.30 15.40 6.77
C GLY A 30 -5.70 15.68 7.32
N TYR A 31 -5.86 16.77 8.08
CA TYR A 31 -7.16 17.18 8.60
C TYR A 31 -8.16 17.53 7.49
N PHE A 32 -7.74 18.29 6.48
CA PHE A 32 -8.59 18.59 5.32
C PHE A 32 -8.93 17.32 4.53
N ALA A 33 -7.96 16.43 4.31
CA ALA A 33 -8.19 15.17 3.59
C ALA A 33 -9.18 14.25 4.31
N LEU A 34 -9.09 14.16 5.64
CA LEU A 34 -9.99 13.33 6.45
C LEU A 34 -11.43 13.86 6.50
N ARG A 35 -11.62 15.18 6.35
CA ARG A 35 -12.96 15.79 6.29
C ARG A 35 -13.75 15.43 5.03
N GLU A 36 -13.06 15.06 3.95
CA GLU A 36 -13.68 14.64 2.68
C GLU A 36 -14.14 13.17 2.70
N LEU A 37 -13.85 12.41 3.77
CA LEU A 37 -14.30 11.03 3.88
C LEU A 37 -15.83 10.97 4.06
N PRO A 38 -16.51 10.00 3.43
CA PRO A 38 -17.94 9.80 3.64
C PRO A 38 -18.21 9.46 5.11
N PRO A 39 -19.43 9.77 5.61
CA PRO A 39 -19.82 9.32 6.94
C PRO A 39 -19.82 7.79 6.99
N PHE A 40 -19.58 7.27 8.19
CA PHE A 40 -19.55 5.83 8.43
C PHE A 40 -20.82 5.14 7.89
N GLY A 41 -20.63 4.03 7.19
CA GLY A 41 -21.72 3.25 6.59
C GLY A 41 -22.23 3.76 5.24
N LYS A 42 -21.74 4.89 4.71
CA LYS A 42 -22.04 5.33 3.34
C LYS A 42 -20.90 4.95 2.38
N PRO A 43 -21.12 4.05 1.41
CA PRO A 43 -20.07 3.65 0.47
C PRO A 43 -19.70 4.81 -0.45
N TYR A 44 -18.41 5.10 -0.56
CA TYR A 44 -17.89 6.07 -1.54
C TYR A 44 -17.85 5.49 -2.96
N LEU A 45 -17.56 4.19 -3.07
CA LEU A 45 -17.40 3.51 -4.34
C LEU A 45 -18.76 3.26 -5.00
N LYS A 46 -18.99 3.87 -6.16
CA LYS A 46 -20.18 3.62 -7.01
C LYS A 46 -20.36 2.14 -7.36
N VAL A 47 -19.24 1.42 -7.52
CA VAL A 47 -19.22 -0.01 -7.87
C VAL A 47 -19.58 -0.93 -6.70
N ALA A 48 -19.53 -0.46 -5.45
CA ALA A 48 -19.83 -1.30 -4.30
C ALA A 48 -21.28 -1.81 -4.34
N THR A 49 -22.22 -0.94 -4.71
CA THR A 49 -23.64 -1.31 -4.86
C THR A 49 -23.83 -2.37 -5.95
N GLU A 50 -23.07 -2.27 -7.03
CA GLU A 50 -23.12 -3.22 -8.13
C GLU A 50 -22.60 -4.60 -7.72
N TYR A 51 -21.48 -4.65 -6.98
CA TYR A 51 -20.97 -5.90 -6.42
C TYR A 51 -21.94 -6.54 -5.44
N LEU A 52 -22.57 -5.75 -4.57
CA LEU A 52 -23.55 -6.25 -3.60
C LEU A 52 -24.81 -6.82 -4.28
N ASN A 53 -25.37 -6.11 -5.27
CA ASN A 53 -26.63 -6.49 -5.89
C ASN A 53 -26.46 -7.55 -6.98
N GLN A 54 -25.39 -7.46 -7.77
CA GLN A 54 -25.21 -8.30 -8.95
C GLN A 54 -24.10 -9.34 -8.78
N GLY A 55 -23.40 -9.36 -7.64
CA GLY A 55 -22.29 -10.28 -7.39
C GLY A 55 -22.68 -11.74 -7.59
N LEU A 56 -23.73 -12.21 -6.91
CA LEU A 56 -24.19 -13.59 -7.05
C LEU A 56 -24.66 -13.90 -8.48
N SER A 57 -25.44 -12.99 -9.08
CA SER A 57 -26.02 -13.19 -10.43
C SER A 57 -24.94 -13.28 -11.52
N LYS A 58 -23.90 -12.44 -11.44
CA LYS A 58 -22.85 -12.34 -12.47
C LYS A 58 -21.73 -13.36 -12.32
N THR A 59 -21.46 -13.80 -11.10
CA THR A 59 -20.29 -14.65 -10.80
C THR A 59 -20.66 -16.06 -10.35
N GLY A 60 -21.90 -16.27 -9.89
CA GLY A 60 -22.34 -17.53 -9.29
C GLY A 60 -21.76 -17.79 -7.90
N ALA A 61 -20.87 -16.93 -7.39
CA ALA A 61 -20.28 -17.09 -6.07
C ALA A 61 -21.21 -16.56 -4.97
N ALA A 62 -21.56 -17.43 -4.02
CA ALA A 62 -22.36 -17.08 -2.84
C ALA A 62 -21.62 -16.11 -1.90
N ASN A 63 -20.30 -16.13 -1.90
CA ASN A 63 -19.49 -15.21 -1.12
C ASN A 63 -19.09 -13.98 -1.95
N LEU A 64 -19.56 -12.82 -1.48
CA LEU A 64 -19.32 -11.50 -2.09
C LEU A 64 -17.84 -11.10 -2.14
N VAL A 65 -17.03 -11.55 -1.17
CA VAL A 65 -15.60 -11.20 -1.15
C VAL A 65 -14.88 -11.97 -2.26
N THR A 66 -15.17 -13.26 -2.41
CA THR A 66 -14.55 -14.09 -3.45
C THR A 66 -15.02 -13.68 -4.84
N SER A 67 -16.30 -13.28 -5.01
CA SER A 67 -16.79 -12.80 -6.30
C SER A 67 -16.06 -11.53 -6.76
N VAL A 68 -15.68 -10.65 -5.82
CA VAL A 68 -14.90 -9.46 -6.16
C VAL A 68 -13.46 -9.81 -6.50
N ILE A 69 -12.78 -10.59 -5.66
CA ILE A 69 -11.33 -10.86 -5.80
C ILE A 69 -11.03 -11.78 -7.00
N LEU A 70 -11.87 -12.79 -7.25
CA LEU A 70 -11.61 -13.79 -8.29
C LEU A 70 -12.29 -13.46 -9.63
N ASP A 71 -13.49 -12.88 -9.62
CA ASP A 71 -14.22 -12.59 -10.86
C ASP A 71 -14.06 -11.12 -11.28
N PHE A 72 -14.60 -10.16 -10.50
CA PHE A 72 -14.57 -8.75 -10.91
C PHE A 72 -13.15 -8.15 -10.97
N ARG A 73 -12.24 -8.62 -10.11
CA ARG A 73 -10.85 -8.16 -10.01
C ARG A 73 -9.85 -9.31 -10.11
N GLY A 74 -10.22 -10.37 -10.85
CA GLY A 74 -9.39 -11.56 -11.02
C GLY A 74 -8.00 -11.26 -11.60
N TYR A 75 -7.86 -10.23 -12.45
CA TYR A 75 -6.57 -9.84 -13.00
C TYR A 75 -5.60 -9.27 -11.96
N ASP A 76 -6.08 -8.52 -10.96
CA ASP A 76 -5.25 -8.00 -9.88
C ASP A 76 -4.69 -9.17 -9.05
N THR A 77 -5.55 -10.14 -8.71
CA THR A 77 -5.19 -11.36 -7.98
C THR A 77 -4.27 -12.29 -8.78
N LEU A 78 -4.45 -12.39 -10.11
CA LEU A 78 -3.53 -13.11 -10.99
C LEU A 78 -2.15 -12.44 -11.02
N GLY A 79 -2.12 -11.12 -10.98
CA GLY A 79 -0.90 -10.33 -10.80
C GLY A 79 -0.20 -10.66 -9.49
N GLU A 80 -0.92 -10.64 -8.37
CA GLU A 80 -0.39 -11.04 -7.05
C GLU A 80 0.20 -12.46 -7.08
N ALA A 81 -0.51 -13.42 -7.67
CA ALA A 81 -0.03 -14.80 -7.82
C ALA A 81 1.25 -14.87 -8.68
N THR A 82 1.33 -14.06 -9.75
CA THR A 82 2.52 -13.98 -10.61
C THR A 82 3.71 -13.38 -9.86
N VAL A 83 3.49 -12.34 -9.06
CA VAL A 83 4.54 -11.73 -8.22
C VAL A 83 5.06 -12.74 -7.19
N LEU A 84 4.17 -13.45 -6.50
CA LEU A 84 4.57 -14.49 -5.55
C LEU A 84 5.31 -15.64 -6.24
N PHE A 85 4.82 -16.11 -7.38
CA PHE A 85 5.46 -17.16 -8.15
C PHE A 85 6.87 -16.75 -8.61
N THR A 86 7.01 -15.55 -9.18
CA THR A 86 8.31 -15.03 -9.63
C THR A 86 9.27 -14.80 -8.47
N ALA A 87 8.79 -14.37 -7.29
CA ALA A 87 9.60 -14.24 -6.09
C ALA A 87 10.15 -15.61 -5.63
N VAL A 88 9.30 -16.63 -5.56
CA VAL A 88 9.72 -18.00 -5.21
C VAL A 88 10.72 -18.54 -6.23
N MET A 89 10.45 -18.36 -7.53
CA MET A 89 11.38 -18.73 -8.59
C MET A 89 12.72 -18.01 -8.47
N GLY A 90 12.70 -16.72 -8.14
CA GLY A 90 13.92 -15.93 -7.89
C GLY A 90 14.75 -16.51 -6.74
N VAL A 91 14.11 -16.87 -5.62
CA VAL A 91 14.78 -17.52 -4.48
C VAL A 91 15.41 -18.84 -4.90
N ILE A 92 14.69 -19.69 -5.64
CA ILE A 92 15.22 -20.96 -6.14
C ILE A 92 16.44 -20.74 -7.05
N VAL A 93 16.37 -19.77 -7.96
CA VAL A 93 17.46 -19.45 -8.88
C VAL A 93 18.70 -18.94 -8.13
N VAL A 94 18.52 -18.12 -7.09
CA VAL A 94 19.62 -17.58 -6.28
C VAL A 94 20.26 -18.67 -5.41
N LEU A 95 19.45 -19.54 -4.80
CA LEU A 95 19.91 -20.56 -3.84
C LEU A 95 20.32 -21.89 -4.48
N ARG A 96 20.26 -22.01 -5.81
CA ARG A 96 20.59 -23.27 -6.49
C ARG A 96 22.07 -23.66 -6.25
N LYS A 97 22.29 -24.95 -6.00
CA LYS A 97 23.61 -25.52 -5.65
C LYS A 97 24.68 -25.38 -6.74
N ILE A 98 24.27 -25.34 -8.02
CA ILE A 98 25.19 -25.22 -9.16
C ILE A 98 25.12 -23.77 -9.67
N GLY A 99 26.14 -22.98 -9.35
CA GLY A 99 26.31 -21.62 -9.84
C GLY A 99 26.58 -21.58 -11.35
N ARG A 100 26.29 -20.44 -12.00
CA ARG A 100 26.62 -20.24 -13.42
C ARG A 100 28.14 -20.26 -13.58
N ILE A 101 28.69 -21.31 -14.18
CA ILE A 101 30.12 -21.41 -14.49
C ILE A 101 30.42 -20.38 -15.58
N LYS A 102 31.21 -19.35 -15.25
CA LYS A 102 31.75 -18.41 -16.24
C LYS A 102 32.73 -19.18 -17.13
N LYS A 103 32.45 -19.22 -18.44
CA LYS A 103 33.38 -19.70 -19.46
C LYS A 103 34.24 -18.54 -19.93
#